data_AF-A0A482Z0G7-F1
#
_entry.id   AF-A0A482Z0G7-F1
#
_cell.length_a   1.000
_cell.length_b   1.000
_cell.length_c   1.000
_cell.angle_alpha   90.00
_cell.angle_beta   90.00
_cell.angle_gamma   90.00
#
_symmetry.space_group_name_H-M   'P 1'
#
loop_
_entity.id
_entity.type
_entity.pdbx_description
1 polymer ?
#
loop_
_entity_poly.entity_id
_entity_poly.type
_entity_poly.pdbx_seq_one_letter_code
_entity_poly.pdbx_strand_id
1 'polypeptide(L)'
;DDLNEGSFEECFAFMRSVGDSYIKSYRPIVEKRKELEYGDHERQFQLYRRGRYVEFNLVYDRGTLFGLQTGGRTESILMSLPPLVRWEYQYEPEPNTPEAKLYEKYLKPQDWIK
;
A
#
# COMPACT_ATOMS: atom_id res chain seq x y z
N ASP A 1 6.39 -7.28 -13.76
CA ASP A 1 7.86 -7.31 -13.84
C ASP A 1 8.23 -7.96 -15.16
N ASP A 2 9.48 -7.85 -15.59
CA ASP A 2 9.99 -8.55 -16.78
C ASP A 2 9.17 -8.32 -18.08
N LEU A 3 8.50 -7.16 -18.20
CA LEU A 3 7.70 -6.82 -19.39
C LEU A 3 8.61 -6.56 -20.59
N ASN A 4 8.71 -7.55 -21.47
CA ASN A 4 9.50 -7.51 -22.69
C ASN A 4 8.78 -8.18 -23.88
N GLU A 5 7.50 -8.49 -23.74
CA GLU A 5 6.66 -8.99 -24.83
C GLU A 5 6.25 -7.83 -25.75
N GLY A 6 6.62 -7.90 -27.03
CA GLY A 6 6.35 -6.86 -28.03
C GLY A 6 7.58 -5.98 -28.32
N SER A 7 7.36 -4.85 -29.01
CA SER A 7 8.42 -3.87 -29.28
C SER A 7 8.76 -3.04 -28.04
N PHE A 8 9.96 -2.45 -28.05
CA PHE A 8 10.38 -1.51 -27.01
C PHE A 8 9.40 -0.33 -26.92
N GLU A 9 8.97 0.19 -28.06
CA GLU A 9 8.04 1.32 -28.15
C GLU A 9 6.70 1.01 -27.48
N GLU A 10 6.18 -0.21 -27.66
CA GLU A 10 4.95 -0.67 -27.01
C GLU A 10 5.11 -0.80 -25.50
N CYS A 11 6.18 -1.47 -25.04
CA CYS A 11 6.48 -1.60 -23.61
C CYS A 11 6.65 -0.24 -22.94
N PHE A 12 7.36 0.68 -23.59
CA PHE A 12 7.57 2.03 -23.10
C PHE A 12 6.27 2.85 -23.08
N ALA A 13 5.45 2.75 -24.13
CA ALA A 13 4.13 3.37 -24.17
C ALA A 13 3.24 2.86 -23.03
N PHE A 14 3.27 1.55 -22.75
CA PHE A 14 2.56 0.97 -21.62
C PHE A 14 3.06 1.53 -20.28
N MET A 15 4.37 1.57 -20.02
CA MET A 15 4.93 2.12 -18.78
C MET A 15 4.52 3.59 -18.57
N ARG A 16 4.56 4.41 -19.64
CA ARG A 16 4.07 5.81 -19.57
C ARG A 16 2.59 5.87 -19.20
N SER A 17 1.77 5.05 -19.83
CA SER A 17 0.32 4.99 -19.54
C SER A 17 0.05 4.65 -18.07
N VAL A 18 0.78 3.68 -17.49
CA VAL A 18 0.69 3.32 -16.07
C VAL A 18 1.01 4.52 -15.17
N GLY A 19 2.14 5.18 -15.41
CA GLY A 19 2.57 6.35 -14.62
C GLY A 19 1.58 7.52 -14.72
N ASP A 20 1.14 7.85 -15.94
CA ASP A 20 0.18 8.94 -16.20
C ASP A 20 -1.18 8.66 -15.56
N SER A 21 -1.58 7.38 -15.48
CA SER A 21 -2.86 6.97 -14.91
C SER A 21 -2.86 7.01 -13.39
N TYR A 22 -1.74 6.69 -12.73
CA TYR A 22 -1.66 6.62 -11.27
C TYR A 22 -2.19 7.88 -10.58
N ILE A 23 -1.68 9.06 -10.98
CA ILE A 23 -2.09 10.32 -10.35
C ILE A 23 -3.55 10.67 -10.67
N LYS A 24 -4.01 10.36 -11.87
CA LYS A 24 -5.41 10.58 -12.30
C LYS A 24 -6.37 9.70 -11.50
N SER A 25 -5.96 8.49 -11.15
CA SER A 25 -6.78 7.56 -10.37
C SER A 25 -6.74 7.85 -8.86
N TYR A 26 -5.57 8.16 -8.29
CA TYR A 26 -5.42 8.29 -6.84
C TYR A 26 -5.78 9.67 -6.30
N ARG A 27 -5.47 10.75 -7.03
CA ARG A 27 -5.75 12.13 -6.58
C ARG A 27 -7.23 12.37 -6.25
N PRO A 28 -8.21 11.92 -7.06
CA PRO A 28 -9.63 12.09 -6.73
C PRO A 28 -10.04 11.40 -5.42
N ILE A 29 -9.40 10.27 -5.08
CA ILE A 29 -9.65 9.59 -3.80
C ILE A 29 -9.18 10.46 -2.64
N VAL A 30 -7.97 11.02 -2.74
CA VAL A 30 -7.43 11.94 -1.72
C VAL A 30 -8.34 13.15 -1.57
N GLU A 31 -8.68 13.82 -2.68
CA GLU A 31 -9.53 15.00 -2.66
C GLU A 31 -10.89 14.74 -2.01
N LYS A 32 -11.51 13.60 -2.30
CA LYS A 32 -12.80 13.20 -1.73
C LYS A 32 -12.74 12.88 -0.23
N ARG A 33 -11.58 12.48 0.29
CA ARG A 33 -11.46 11.86 1.62
C ARG A 33 -10.65 12.68 2.63
N LYS A 34 -9.85 13.66 2.18
CA LYS A 34 -8.92 14.42 3.04
C LYS A 34 -9.61 15.23 4.15
N GLU A 35 -10.84 15.69 3.92
CA GLU A 35 -11.63 16.49 4.89
C GLU A 35 -12.55 15.63 5.77
N LEU A 36 -12.52 14.30 5.63
CA LEU A 36 -13.35 13.44 6.48
C LEU A 36 -12.82 13.46 7.91
N GLU A 37 -13.70 13.79 8.84
CA GLU A 37 -13.40 13.71 10.26
C GLU A 37 -13.11 12.26 10.66
N TYR A 38 -12.12 12.09 11.53
CA TYR A 38 -11.75 10.81 12.13
C TYR A 38 -11.36 11.05 13.59
N GLY A 39 -11.61 10.06 14.44
CA GLY A 39 -11.28 10.09 15.85
C GLY A 39 -10.04 9.27 16.20
N ASP A 40 -9.81 9.12 17.49
CA ASP A 40 -8.70 8.30 17.99
C ASP A 40 -8.89 6.83 17.61
N HIS A 41 -10.11 6.31 17.59
CA HIS A 41 -10.38 4.91 17.21
C HIS A 41 -9.88 4.59 15.79
N GLU A 42 -10.28 5.38 14.79
CA GLU A 42 -9.84 5.20 13.41
C GLU A 42 -8.33 5.42 13.28
N ARG A 43 -7.76 6.36 14.05
CA ARG A 43 -6.32 6.60 14.09
C ARG A 43 -5.56 5.40 14.65
N GLN A 44 -6.01 4.81 15.76
CA GLN A 44 -5.37 3.62 16.35
C GLN A 44 -5.46 2.42 15.42
N PHE A 45 -6.57 2.26 14.71
CA PHE A 45 -6.70 1.24 13.67
C PHE A 45 -5.75 1.51 12.49
N GLN A 46 -5.64 2.75 12.02
CA GLN A 46 -4.69 3.12 10.97
C GLN A 46 -3.23 2.81 11.36
N LEU A 47 -2.82 3.13 12.59
CA LEU A 47 -1.48 2.83 13.10
C LEU A 47 -1.22 1.33 13.18
N TYR A 48 -2.22 0.55 13.60
CA TYR A 48 -2.15 -0.91 13.59
C TYR A 48 -2.01 -1.46 12.16
N ARG A 49 -2.83 -0.98 11.22
CA ARG A 49 -2.76 -1.39 9.81
C ARG A 49 -1.43 -1.03 9.14
N ARG A 50 -0.83 0.10 9.53
CA ARG A 50 0.54 0.47 9.13
C ARG A 50 1.58 -0.55 9.59
N GLY A 51 1.33 -1.30 10.67
CA GLY A 51 2.17 -2.43 11.12
C GLY A 51 2.30 -3.50 10.06
N ARG A 52 1.18 -3.88 9.43
CA ARG A 52 1.19 -4.85 8.32
C ARG A 52 1.89 -4.32 7.07
N TYR A 53 1.85 -3.01 6.83
CA TYR A 53 2.60 -2.39 5.72
C TYR A 53 4.12 -2.48 5.96
N VAL A 54 4.56 -2.23 7.20
CA VAL A 54 5.96 -2.42 7.61
C VAL A 54 6.38 -3.88 7.48
N GLU A 55 5.56 -4.82 7.96
CA GLU A 55 5.82 -6.26 7.81
C GLU A 55 6.00 -6.64 6.34
N PHE A 56 5.13 -6.15 5.45
CA PHE A 56 5.25 -6.44 4.02
C PHE A 56 6.58 -5.94 3.44
N ASN A 57 6.93 -4.67 3.69
CA ASN A 57 8.14 -4.08 3.11
C ASN A 57 9.42 -4.73 3.68
N LEU A 58 9.45 -5.07 4.97
CA LEU A 58 10.66 -5.62 5.60
C LEU A 58 10.81 -7.13 5.46
N VAL A 59 9.74 -7.87 5.15
CA VAL A 59 9.77 -9.35 5.09
C VAL A 59 9.56 -9.90 3.69
N TYR A 60 8.74 -9.25 2.85
CA TYR A 60 8.32 -9.82 1.56
C TYR A 60 8.73 -8.98 0.35
N ASP A 61 8.88 -7.65 0.50
CA ASP A 61 9.24 -6.81 -0.63
C ASP A 61 10.67 -7.08 -1.11
N ARG A 62 10.78 -7.68 -2.30
CA ARG A 62 12.06 -8.08 -2.90
C ARG A 62 13.00 -6.88 -3.08
N GLY A 63 12.47 -5.71 -3.46
CA GLY A 63 13.26 -4.50 -3.70
C GLY A 63 13.89 -3.97 -2.42
N THR A 64 13.11 -3.89 -1.34
CA THR A 64 13.59 -3.47 -0.02
C THR A 64 14.66 -4.43 0.51
N LEU A 65 14.40 -5.74 0.49
CA LEU A 65 15.36 -6.75 0.96
C LEU A 65 16.68 -6.68 0.19
N PHE A 66 16.60 -6.68 -1.14
CA PHE A 66 17.79 -6.61 -1.99
C PHE A 66 18.57 -5.32 -1.76
N GLY A 67 17.90 -4.16 -1.72
CA GLY A 67 18.54 -2.87 -1.53
C GLY A 67 19.28 -2.77 -0.18
N LEU A 68 18.69 -3.30 0.89
CA LEU A 68 19.33 -3.32 2.21
C LEU A 68 20.53 -4.27 2.26
N GLN A 69 20.41 -5.45 1.63
CA GLN A 69 21.48 -6.46 1.63
C GLN A 69 22.68 -6.10 0.75
N THR A 70 22.47 -5.27 -0.27
CA THR A 70 23.50 -4.91 -1.26
C THR A 70 24.13 -3.54 -1.03
N GLY A 71 23.85 -2.89 0.10
CA GLY A 71 24.45 -1.59 0.44
C GLY A 71 23.84 -0.41 -0.31
N GLY A 72 22.58 -0.51 -0.74
CA GLY A 72 21.84 0.61 -1.33
C GLY A 72 21.63 1.75 -0.34
N ARG A 73 21.13 2.89 -0.84
CA ARG A 73 20.89 4.09 -0.02
C ARG A 73 19.71 3.87 0.93
N THR A 74 20.00 3.48 2.18
CA THR A 74 19.00 3.11 3.19
C THR A 74 17.87 4.12 3.35
N GLU A 75 18.17 5.42 3.48
CA GLU A 75 17.15 6.47 3.61
C GLU A 75 16.20 6.57 2.41
N SER A 76 16.67 6.26 1.20
CA SER A 76 15.81 6.17 0.02
C SER A 76 14.97 4.90 0.00
N ILE A 77 15.50 3.78 0.48
CA ILE A 77 14.79 2.49 0.50
C ILE A 77 13.68 2.53 1.56
N LEU A 78 14.00 3.01 2.76
CA LEU A 78 13.09 3.04 3.90
C LEU A 78 12.12 4.23 3.90
N MET A 79 12.16 5.11 2.87
CA MET A 79 11.18 6.18 2.71
C MET A 79 9.73 5.67 2.58
N SER A 80 9.57 4.39 2.23
CA SER A 80 8.28 3.71 2.17
C SER A 80 7.66 3.50 3.56
N LEU A 81 8.46 3.49 4.63
CA LEU A 81 7.96 3.21 5.97
C LEU A 81 7.12 4.38 6.50
N PRO A 82 6.00 4.08 7.21
CA PRO A 82 5.16 5.11 7.78
C PRO A 82 5.86 5.83 8.94
N PRO A 83 5.51 7.10 9.21
CA PRO A 83 6.14 7.89 10.28
C PRO A 83 5.81 7.38 11.69
N LEU A 84 4.68 6.70 11.85
CA LEU A 84 4.23 6.10 13.11
C LEU A 84 3.48 4.80 12.79
N VAL A 85 3.69 3.82 13.66
CA VAL A 85 3.14 2.46 13.54
C VAL A 85 2.91 1.88 14.94
N ARG A 86 1.97 0.94 15.04
CA ARG A 86 1.63 0.25 16.29
C ARG A 86 1.53 -1.25 16.04
N TRP A 87 1.95 -2.03 17.02
CA TRP A 87 1.71 -3.47 17.09
C TRP A 87 0.95 -3.80 18.37
N GLU A 88 0.09 -4.80 18.30
CA GLU A 88 -0.75 -5.24 19.40
C GLU A 88 -0.88 -6.77 19.34
N TYR A 89 -0.73 -7.42 20.49
CA TYR A 89 -0.82 -8.87 20.60
C TYR A 89 -2.27 -9.32 20.38
N GLN A 90 -2.47 -10.31 19.48
CA GLN A 90 -3.78 -10.89 19.18
C GLN A 90 -4.89 -9.86 18.85
N TYR A 91 -4.54 -8.73 18.25
CA TYR A 91 -5.57 -7.79 17.82
C TYR A 91 -6.42 -8.37 16.69
N GLU A 92 -7.73 -8.39 16.93
CA GLU A 92 -8.77 -8.66 15.96
C GLU A 92 -9.76 -7.50 15.98
N PRO A 93 -10.21 -7.00 14.82
CA PRO A 93 -11.23 -5.97 14.80
C PRO A 93 -12.57 -6.53 15.28
N GLU A 94 -13.34 -5.70 16.00
CA GLU A 94 -14.66 -6.08 16.47
C GLU A 94 -15.59 -6.47 15.29
N PRO A 95 -16.40 -7.54 15.41
CA PRO A 95 -17.32 -7.95 14.36
C PRO A 95 -18.30 -6.84 13.96
N ASN A 96 -18.74 -6.86 12.69
CA ASN A 96 -19.70 -5.90 12.14
C ASN A 96 -19.24 -4.43 12.13
N THR A 97 -17.92 -4.19 12.18
CA THR A 97 -17.31 -2.85 12.05
C THR A 97 -16.72 -2.60 10.66
N PRO A 98 -16.49 -1.34 10.27
CA PRO A 98 -15.69 -1.01 9.09
C PRO A 98 -14.29 -1.68 9.08
N GLU A 99 -13.68 -1.80 10.26
CA GLU A 99 -12.40 -2.43 10.50
C GLU A 99 -12.44 -3.92 10.15
N ALA A 100 -13.45 -4.66 10.62
CA ALA A 100 -13.65 -6.07 10.26
C ALA A 100 -13.91 -6.24 8.76
N LYS A 101 -14.73 -5.36 8.18
CA LYS A 101 -15.06 -5.37 6.75
C LYS A 101 -13.82 -5.22 5.86
N LEU A 102 -12.79 -4.50 6.32
CA LEU A 102 -11.50 -4.41 5.62
C LEU A 102 -10.92 -5.81 5.37
N TYR A 103 -10.86 -6.66 6.39
CA TYR A 103 -10.31 -8.01 6.29
C TYR A 103 -11.24 -9.00 5.60
N GLU A 104 -12.53 -8.91 5.89
CA GLU A 104 -13.51 -9.87 5.38
C GLU A 104 -13.73 -9.74 3.88
N LYS A 105 -13.66 -8.49 3.37
CA LYS A 105 -14.00 -8.16 1.98
C LYS A 105 -12.82 -7.56 1.22
N TYR A 106 -12.28 -6.43 1.68
CA TYR A 106 -11.43 -5.58 0.85
C TYR A 106 -9.99 -6.08 0.68
N LEU A 107 -9.45 -6.84 1.64
CA LEU A 107 -8.10 -7.41 1.58
C LEU A 107 -8.03 -8.82 1.00
N LYS A 108 -9.14 -9.31 0.42
CA LYS A 108 -9.17 -10.55 -0.36
C LYS A 108 -9.14 -10.21 -1.85
N PRO A 109 -8.69 -11.11 -2.74
CA PRO A 109 -8.85 -10.93 -4.17
C PRO A 109 -10.33 -10.70 -4.52
N GLN A 110 -10.61 -9.65 -5.28
CA GLN A 110 -11.97 -9.27 -5.70
C GLN A 110 -11.96 -8.91 -7.19
N ASP A 111 -13.11 -9.08 -7.83
CA ASP A 111 -13.38 -8.56 -9.15
C ASP A 111 -14.03 -7.17 -9.05
N TRP A 112 -13.21 -6.12 -9.06
CA TRP A 112 -13.67 -4.75 -8.78
C TRP A 112 -14.42 -4.06 -9.92
N ILE A 113 -14.33 -4.60 -11.14
CA ILE A 113 -14.84 -3.96 -12.36
C ILE A 113 -16.11 -4.65 -12.88
N LYS A 114 -16.47 -5.81 -12.30
CA LYS A 114 -17.75 -6.49 -12.60
C LYS A 114 -18.89 -6.06 -11.69
#